data_AF-A0A0F9HZM6-F1
#
_entry.id   AF-A0A0F9HZM6-F1
#
_cell.length_a   1.000
_cell.length_b   1.000
_cell.length_c   1.000
_cell.angle_alpha   90.00
_cell.angle_beta   90.00
_cell.angle_gamma   90.00
#
_symmetry.space_group_name_H-M   'P 1'
#
loop_
_entity.id
_entity.type
_entity.pdbx_description
1 polymer ?
#
loop_
_entity_poly.entity_id
_entity_poly.type
_entity_poly.pdbx_seq_one_letter_code
_entity_poly.pdbx_strand_id
1 'polypeptide(L)'
;MDQGKGREGKGRYLMGTRLCCEADVRFDLYQCTGLDKAVKAFASGLRATWILDLLAKCRVWARMADRPLPTCPGLDKSTWLETLDELVRRRLGDRHCLECNEFFDSKKVVKCMVGLGRSETHIGPATRPIDAFVCPHCGSTLSEEIG
;
A
#
# COMPACT_ATOMS: atom_id res chain seq x y z
N MET A 1 15.36 45.77 3.78
CA MET A 1 15.96 44.81 2.83
C MET A 1 16.36 43.57 3.62
N ASP A 2 16.08 42.41 3.05
CA ASP A 2 16.45 41.03 3.44
C ASP A 2 15.95 40.49 4.80
N GLN A 3 14.97 39.57 4.82
CA GLN A 3 14.96 38.14 4.44
C GLN A 3 15.76 37.23 5.40
N GLY A 4 15.12 36.12 5.82
CA GLY A 4 15.82 34.98 6.42
C GLY A 4 15.05 34.30 7.55
N LYS A 5 13.96 33.59 7.24
CA LYS A 5 13.93 32.13 7.02
C LYS A 5 13.30 31.40 8.21
N GLY A 6 12.21 30.70 7.90
CA GLY A 6 11.38 29.95 8.82
C GLY A 6 12.14 28.87 9.57
N ARG A 7 11.75 28.69 10.83
CA ARG A 7 12.04 27.47 11.59
C ARG A 7 11.08 26.40 11.10
N GLU A 8 11.53 25.62 10.12
CA GLU A 8 10.89 24.36 9.79
C GLU A 8 10.98 23.42 11.00
N GLY A 9 9.80 23.00 11.46
CA GLY A 9 9.66 22.02 12.52
C GLY A 9 10.31 20.71 12.09
N LYS A 10 11.39 20.35 12.77
CA LYS A 10 11.95 18.99 12.73
C LYS A 10 10.99 18.03 13.44
N GLY A 11 9.93 17.63 12.75
CA GLY A 11 9.20 16.41 13.04
C GLY A 11 10.13 15.23 12.74
N ARG A 12 10.69 14.63 13.79
CA ARG A 12 11.50 13.41 13.68
C ARG A 12 10.58 12.25 13.31
N TYR A 13 10.54 11.88 12.03
CA TYR A 13 10.01 10.60 11.59
C TYR A 13 10.98 9.48 11.98
N LEU A 14 10.91 9.04 13.25
CA LEU A 14 11.63 7.85 13.74
C LEU A 14 10.87 6.55 13.41
N MET A 15 10.42 6.41 12.15
CA MET A 15 9.67 5.25 11.63
C MET A 15 10.09 4.88 10.19
N GLY A 16 11.21 5.43 9.67
CA GLY A 16 11.51 5.38 8.23
C GLY A 16 12.50 4.31 7.75
N THR A 17 13.41 3.78 8.57
CA THR A 17 14.56 3.01 8.03
C THR A 17 14.29 1.52 7.83
N ARG A 18 13.43 0.90 8.64
CA ARG A 18 13.20 -0.56 8.55
C ARG A 18 12.24 -0.95 7.42
N LEU A 19 11.23 -0.11 7.17
CA LEU A 19 10.25 -0.31 6.09
C LEU A 19 10.87 -0.12 4.70
N CYS A 20 11.80 0.84 4.54
CA CYS A 20 12.52 1.01 3.28
C CYS A 20 13.39 -0.21 2.94
N CYS A 21 14.14 -0.76 3.91
CA CYS A 21 14.96 -1.95 3.65
C CYS A 21 14.12 -3.19 3.28
N GLU A 22 12.97 -3.39 3.92
CA GLU A 22 12.09 -4.50 3.54
C GLU A 22 11.44 -4.26 2.18
N ALA A 23 11.02 -3.04 1.89
CA ALA A 23 10.44 -2.68 0.59
C ALA A 23 11.43 -2.89 -0.56
N ASP A 24 12.69 -2.51 -0.36
CA ASP A 24 13.79 -2.77 -1.30
C ASP A 24 13.95 -4.27 -1.56
N VAL A 25 14.08 -5.08 -0.50
CA VAL A 25 14.24 -6.55 -0.62
C VAL A 25 13.05 -7.19 -1.34
N ARG A 26 11.83 -6.76 -1.01
CA ARG A 26 10.61 -7.27 -1.67
C ARG A 26 10.56 -6.87 -3.13
N PHE A 27 10.86 -5.61 -3.45
CA PHE A 27 10.88 -5.14 -4.84
C PHE A 27 11.93 -5.89 -5.67
N ASP A 28 13.14 -6.05 -5.13
CA ASP A 28 14.23 -6.78 -5.78
C ASP A 28 13.88 -8.26 -5.99
N LEU A 29 13.23 -8.91 -5.01
CA LEU A 29 12.70 -10.27 -5.19
C LEU A 29 11.75 -10.33 -6.38
N TYR A 30 10.81 -9.41 -6.49
CA TYR A 30 9.83 -9.44 -7.58
C TYR A 30 10.46 -9.13 -8.95
N GLN A 31 11.42 -8.20 -9.01
CA GLN A 31 12.25 -7.97 -10.18
C GLN A 31 12.90 -9.28 -10.65
N CYS A 32 13.52 -10.04 -9.74
CA CYS A 32 14.13 -11.34 -10.05
C CYS A 32 13.10 -12.40 -10.48
N THR A 33 11.88 -12.38 -9.94
CA THR A 33 10.80 -13.31 -10.34
C THR A 33 10.13 -12.97 -11.68
N GLY A 34 10.55 -11.87 -12.34
CA GLY A 34 10.16 -11.57 -13.71
C GLY A 34 9.11 -10.48 -13.86
N LEU A 35 9.19 -9.40 -13.06
CA LEU A 35 8.36 -8.20 -13.24
C LEU A 35 8.30 -7.72 -14.70
N ASP A 36 9.43 -7.65 -15.41
CA ASP A 36 9.47 -7.26 -16.82
C ASP A 36 8.65 -8.18 -17.72
N LYS A 37 8.65 -9.50 -17.44
CA LYS A 37 7.86 -10.48 -18.17
C LYS A 37 6.37 -10.28 -17.90
N ALA A 38 6.02 -9.98 -16.65
CA ALA A 38 4.64 -9.68 -16.25
C ALA A 38 4.12 -8.41 -16.94
N VAL A 39 4.92 -7.35 -17.03
CA VAL A 39 4.56 -6.12 -17.76
C VAL A 39 4.36 -6.39 -19.24
N LYS A 40 5.27 -7.13 -19.90
CA LYS A 40 5.13 -7.49 -21.32
C LYS A 40 3.89 -8.35 -21.58
N ALA A 41 3.61 -9.31 -20.69
CA ALA A 41 2.43 -10.14 -20.77
C ALA A 41 1.14 -9.33 -20.56
N PHE A 42 1.15 -8.36 -19.65
CA PHE A 42 0.04 -7.43 -19.48
C PHE A 42 -0.16 -6.57 -20.74
N ALA A 43 0.91 -6.03 -21.32
CA ALA A 43 0.84 -5.26 -22.56
C ALA A 43 0.28 -6.09 -23.73
N SER A 44 0.58 -7.40 -23.78
CA SER A 44 0.04 -8.31 -24.80
C SER A 44 -1.39 -8.79 -24.52
N GLY A 45 -2.07 -8.22 -23.51
CA GLY A 45 -3.47 -8.57 -23.19
C GLY A 45 -3.65 -9.75 -22.25
N LEU A 46 -2.60 -10.37 -21.73
CA LEU A 46 -2.73 -11.46 -20.75
C LEU A 46 -3.17 -10.88 -19.40
N ARG A 47 -4.24 -11.45 -18.82
CA ARG A 47 -4.84 -10.99 -17.55
C ARG A 47 -4.88 -12.10 -16.50
N ALA A 48 -3.87 -12.97 -16.50
CA ALA A 48 -3.78 -14.06 -15.52
C ALA A 48 -3.66 -13.49 -14.09
N THR A 49 -4.37 -14.10 -13.15
CA THR A 49 -4.47 -13.69 -11.74
C THR A 49 -3.10 -13.40 -11.12
N TRP A 50 -2.13 -14.30 -11.29
CA TRP A 50 -0.77 -14.16 -10.74
C TRP A 50 0.01 -12.97 -11.34
N ILE A 51 -0.23 -12.60 -12.60
CA ILE A 51 0.39 -11.43 -13.25
C ILE A 51 -0.15 -10.17 -12.60
N LEU A 52 -1.47 -10.09 -12.46
CA LEU A 52 -2.13 -8.92 -11.86
C LEU A 52 -1.72 -8.74 -10.40
N ASP A 53 -1.61 -9.83 -9.64
CA ASP A 53 -1.15 -9.80 -8.25
C ASP A 53 0.31 -9.38 -8.12
N LEU A 54 1.18 -9.89 -9.00
CA LEU A 54 2.58 -9.49 -9.05
C LEU A 54 2.70 -7.99 -9.36
N LEU A 55 2.00 -7.51 -10.38
CA LEU A 55 2.02 -6.09 -10.77
C LEU A 55 1.50 -5.18 -9.64
N ALA A 56 0.41 -5.56 -8.97
CA ALA A 56 -0.13 -4.83 -7.83
C ALA A 56 0.87 -4.78 -6.67
N LYS A 57 1.46 -5.92 -6.29
CA LYS A 57 2.47 -5.97 -5.21
C LYS A 57 3.70 -5.14 -5.55
N CYS A 58 4.23 -5.28 -6.76
CA CYS A 58 5.36 -4.46 -7.22
C CYS A 58 5.06 -2.97 -7.16
N ARG A 59 3.83 -2.55 -7.49
CA ARG A 59 3.44 -1.15 -7.40
C ARG A 59 3.56 -0.60 -5.98
N VAL A 60 3.08 -1.34 -4.99
CA VAL A 60 3.19 -0.95 -3.58
C VAL A 60 4.65 -0.86 -3.18
N TRP A 61 5.41 -1.94 -3.37
CA TRP A 61 6.79 -2.00 -2.91
C TRP A 61 7.70 -1.00 -3.61
N ALA A 62 7.48 -0.75 -4.91
CA ALA A 62 8.17 0.31 -5.64
C ALA A 62 7.90 1.69 -5.03
N ARG A 63 6.64 1.99 -4.67
CA ARG A 63 6.29 3.26 -4.03
C ARG A 63 6.94 3.41 -2.65
N MET A 64 6.93 2.36 -1.84
CA MET A 64 7.53 2.37 -0.49
C MET A 64 9.06 2.47 -0.53
N ALA A 65 9.69 1.88 -1.54
CA ALA A 65 11.12 1.93 -1.78
C ALA A 65 11.57 3.17 -2.59
N ASP A 66 10.64 4.03 -3.01
CA ASP A 66 10.88 5.15 -3.95
C ASP A 66 11.63 4.71 -5.23
N ARG A 67 11.25 3.55 -5.77
CA ARG A 67 11.85 2.97 -6.97
C ARG A 67 10.96 3.10 -8.20
N PRO A 68 11.54 3.31 -9.39
CA PRO A 68 10.78 3.33 -10.63
C PRO A 68 10.29 1.93 -11.00
N LEU A 69 9.12 1.87 -11.64
CA LEU A 69 8.61 0.67 -12.29
C LEU A 69 8.98 0.66 -13.77
N PRO A 70 9.17 -0.53 -14.37
CA PRO A 70 9.25 -0.65 -15.82
C PRO A 70 7.99 -0.11 -16.48
N THR A 71 8.17 0.52 -17.65
CA THR A 71 7.08 1.08 -18.44
C THR A 71 6.31 -0.03 -19.16
N CYS A 72 4.99 0.10 -19.21
CA CYS A 72 4.16 -0.78 -20.02
C CYS A 72 4.18 -0.31 -21.48
N PRO A 73 4.60 -1.15 -22.45
CA PRO A 73 4.45 -0.81 -23.86
C PRO A 73 3.00 -0.46 -24.21
N GLY A 74 2.81 0.60 -25.00
CA GLY A 74 1.48 1.04 -25.45
C GLY A 74 0.69 1.89 -24.45
N LEU A 75 1.23 2.16 -23.26
CA LEU A 75 0.66 3.09 -22.29
C LEU A 75 1.68 4.18 -21.94
N ASP A 76 1.23 5.43 -21.80
CA ASP A 76 2.05 6.47 -21.21
C ASP A 76 2.23 6.22 -19.69
N LYS A 77 3.20 6.91 -19.10
CA LYS A 77 3.55 6.73 -17.69
C LYS A 77 2.39 7.01 -16.73
N SER A 78 1.57 8.04 -17.00
CA SER A 78 0.46 8.41 -16.11
C SER A 78 -0.61 7.32 -16.13
N THR A 79 -1.06 6.96 -17.33
CA THR A 79 -2.07 5.90 -17.52
C THR A 79 -1.59 4.57 -16.95
N TRP A 80 -0.30 4.25 -17.09
CA TRP A 80 0.27 3.04 -16.51
C TRP A 80 0.23 3.03 -14.98
N LEU A 81 0.60 4.14 -14.34
CA LEU A 81 0.55 4.26 -12.88
C LEU A 81 -0.89 4.21 -12.36
N GLU A 82 -1.83 4.89 -13.01
CA GLU A 82 -3.25 4.81 -12.67
C GLU A 82 -3.80 3.38 -12.80
N THR A 83 -3.41 2.67 -13.85
CA THR A 83 -3.76 1.26 -14.05
C THR A 83 -3.23 0.38 -12.92
N LEU A 84 -1.98 0.60 -12.51
CA LEU A 84 -1.38 -0.14 -11.40
C LEU A 84 -2.05 0.19 -10.06
N ASP A 85 -2.39 1.46 -9.81
CA ASP A 85 -3.09 1.87 -8.60
C ASP A 85 -4.51 1.27 -8.53
N GLU A 86 -5.19 1.17 -9.67
CA GLU A 86 -6.47 0.44 -9.78
C GLU A 86 -6.30 -1.06 -9.50
N LEU A 87 -5.23 -1.67 -10.01
CA LEU A 87 -4.92 -3.07 -9.72
C LEU A 87 -4.66 -3.29 -8.23
N VAL A 88 -3.89 -2.42 -7.57
CA VAL A 88 -3.68 -2.47 -6.13
C VAL A 88 -5.02 -2.45 -5.38
N ARG A 89 -5.86 -1.45 -5.66
CA ARG A 89 -7.18 -1.30 -5.02
C ARG A 89 -8.08 -2.51 -5.22
N ARG A 90 -8.10 -3.09 -6.42
CA ARG A 90 -8.95 -4.25 -6.74
C ARG A 90 -8.42 -5.58 -6.20
N ARG A 91 -7.11 -5.75 -6.14
CA ARG A 91 -6.46 -7.05 -5.88
C ARG A 91 -6.00 -7.20 -4.44
N LEU A 92 -5.44 -6.14 -3.87
CA LEU A 92 -4.83 -6.15 -2.55
C LEU A 92 -5.74 -5.51 -1.50
N GLY A 93 -6.47 -4.47 -1.88
CA GLY A 93 -7.29 -3.67 -0.99
C GLY A 93 -6.81 -2.23 -0.93
N ASP A 94 -7.40 -1.45 -0.03
CA ASP A 94 -7.10 -0.02 0.16
C ASP A 94 -6.18 0.25 1.36
N ARG A 95 -5.79 -0.79 2.12
CA ARG A 95 -4.95 -0.67 3.31
C ARG A 95 -3.77 -1.64 3.30
N HIS A 96 -2.63 -1.16 3.75
CA HIS A 96 -1.41 -1.95 3.99
C HIS A 96 -1.11 -1.95 5.49
N CYS A 97 -0.96 -3.13 6.09
CA CYS A 97 -0.58 -3.25 7.49
C CYS A 97 0.94 -3.11 7.63
N LEU A 98 1.39 -2.13 8.42
CA LEU A 98 2.82 -1.86 8.62
C LEU A 98 3.51 -2.86 9.54
N GLU A 99 2.74 -3.72 10.22
CA GLU A 99 3.29 -4.69 11.17
C GLU A 99 3.45 -6.10 10.57
N CYS A 100 2.45 -6.58 9.80
CA CYS A 100 2.52 -7.89 9.16
C CYS A 100 2.72 -7.84 7.64
N ASN A 101 2.76 -6.64 7.05
CA ASN A 101 2.91 -6.39 5.60
C ASN A 101 1.80 -7.02 4.74
N GLU A 102 0.65 -7.35 5.34
CA GLU A 102 -0.52 -7.84 4.63
C GLU A 102 -1.41 -6.70 4.14
N PHE A 103 -2.11 -6.97 3.05
CA PHE A 103 -3.03 -6.06 2.40
C PHE A 103 -4.47 -6.42 2.76
N PHE A 104 -5.31 -5.41 3.02
CA PHE A 104 -6.70 -5.64 3.36
C PHE A 104 -7.61 -4.51 2.89
N ASP A 105 -8.91 -4.82 2.85
CA ASP A 105 -9.97 -3.89 2.44
C ASP A 105 -10.68 -3.37 3.69
N SER A 106 -10.58 -2.06 3.91
CA SER A 106 -11.17 -1.34 5.03
C SER A 106 -12.68 -1.58 5.15
N LYS A 107 -13.40 -1.68 4.02
CA LYS A 107 -14.86 -1.88 3.98
C LYS A 107 -15.26 -3.30 4.37
N LYS A 108 -14.38 -4.28 4.19
CA LYS A 108 -14.63 -5.67 4.60
C LYS A 108 -14.37 -5.89 6.09
N VAL A 109 -13.42 -5.17 6.69
CA VAL A 109 -13.10 -5.27 8.12
C VAL A 109 -14.26 -4.75 8.99
N VAL A 110 -14.89 -3.63 8.62
CA VAL A 110 -16.05 -3.09 9.34
C VAL A 110 -17.18 -4.12 9.43
N LYS A 111 -17.45 -4.88 8.36
CA LYS A 111 -18.49 -5.92 8.35
C LYS A 111 -18.16 -7.12 9.25
N CYS A 112 -16.89 -7.52 9.35
CA CYS A 112 -16.47 -8.66 10.17
C CYS A 112 -16.56 -8.34 11.67
N MET A 113 -16.17 -7.12 12.09
CA MET A 113 -16.28 -6.71 13.49
C MET A 113 -17.74 -6.56 13.95
N VAL A 114 -18.62 -6.06 13.07
CA VAL A 114 -20.07 -5.97 13.34
C VAL A 114 -20.71 -7.37 13.46
N GLY A 115 -20.28 -8.34 12.66
CA GLY A 115 -20.81 -9.72 12.67
C GLY A 115 -20.37 -10.58 13.86
N LEU A 116 -19.24 -10.26 14.51
CA LEU A 116 -18.71 -11.01 15.66
C LEU A 116 -19.27 -10.52 17.01
N GLY A 117 -20.30 -9.66 17.02
CA GLY A 117 -20.86 -9.11 18.26
C GLY A 117 -19.89 -8.21 19.03
N ARG A 118 -18.74 -7.85 18.43
CA ARG A 118 -17.87 -6.77 18.92
C ARG A 118 -18.41 -5.45 18.38
N SER A 119 -19.67 -5.17 18.71
CA SER A 119 -20.23 -3.84 18.61
C SER A 119 -19.46 -2.96 19.59
N GLU A 120 -18.75 -1.98 19.05
CA GLU A 120 -18.28 -0.81 19.77
C GLU A 120 -17.44 -1.14 21.02
N THR A 121 -16.12 -1.16 20.85
CA THR A 121 -15.27 -0.68 21.95
C THR A 121 -15.68 0.76 22.25
N HIS A 122 -16.65 0.91 23.14
CA HIS A 122 -16.86 2.10 23.95
C HIS A 122 -15.57 2.34 24.73
N ILE A 123 -14.63 3.06 24.12
CA ILE A 123 -13.50 3.66 24.81
C ILE A 123 -14.04 4.87 25.57
N GLY A 124 -14.70 4.64 26.71
CA GLY A 124 -15.08 5.67 27.69
C GLY A 124 -15.92 6.83 27.15
N PRO A 125 -16.38 7.73 28.04
CA PRO A 125 -17.19 8.85 27.63
C PRO A 125 -16.29 9.95 27.06
N ALA A 126 -16.56 10.32 25.81
CA ALA A 126 -16.14 11.55 25.16
C ALA A 126 -14.67 11.66 24.71
N THR A 127 -14.28 10.99 23.62
CA THR A 127 -13.29 11.54 22.65
C THR A 127 -13.26 10.75 21.33
N ARG A 128 -14.18 11.09 20.41
CA ARG A 128 -14.18 10.79 18.96
C ARG A 128 -14.15 9.29 18.55
N PRO A 129 -14.91 8.86 17.53
CA PRO A 129 -14.64 7.56 16.91
C PRO A 129 -13.21 7.62 16.36
N ILE A 130 -12.29 6.89 16.97
CA ILE A 130 -11.01 6.64 16.32
C ILE A 130 -11.36 5.63 15.23
N ASP A 131 -11.38 6.10 13.98
CA ASP A 131 -11.42 5.29 12.76
C ASP A 131 -10.15 4.41 12.68
N ALA A 132 -9.92 3.58 13.70
CA ALA A 132 -8.79 2.68 13.79
C ALA A 132 -9.11 1.45 12.95
N PHE A 133 -8.58 1.42 11.73
CA PHE A 133 -8.61 0.23 10.90
C PHE A 133 -7.73 -0.86 11.52
N VAL A 134 -8.36 -1.95 11.92
CA VAL A 134 -7.67 -3.11 12.50
C VAL A 134 -7.32 -4.09 11.38
N CYS A 135 -6.05 -4.42 11.23
CA CYS A 135 -5.61 -5.45 10.29
C CYS A 135 -6.25 -6.80 10.65
N PRO A 136 -6.97 -7.46 9.73
CA PRO A 136 -7.61 -8.75 10.03
C PRO A 136 -6.62 -9.91 10.14
N HIS A 137 -5.36 -9.72 9.72
CA HIS A 137 -4.33 -10.75 9.73
C HIS A 137 -3.58 -10.83 11.06
N CYS A 138 -3.22 -9.68 11.63
CA CYS A 138 -2.43 -9.60 12.87
C CYS A 138 -3.08 -8.82 14.02
N GLY A 139 -4.23 -8.17 13.78
CA GLY A 139 -4.91 -7.34 14.79
C GLY A 139 -4.27 -5.97 15.03
N SER A 140 -3.22 -5.59 14.29
CA SER A 140 -2.56 -4.29 14.42
C SER A 140 -3.45 -3.15 13.93
N THR A 141 -3.39 -2.01 14.61
CA THR A 141 -4.00 -0.75 14.14
C THR A 141 -3.03 0.08 13.30
N LEU A 142 -1.77 -0.35 13.16
CA LEU A 142 -0.76 0.32 12.34
C LEU A 142 -0.98 -0.05 10.87
N SER A 143 -1.70 0.82 10.17
CA SER A 143 -1.95 0.68 8.73
C SER A 143 -1.87 2.01 8.01
N GLU A 144 -1.52 1.96 6.72
CA GLU A 144 -1.54 3.09 5.81
C GLU A 144 -2.53 2.85 4.67
N GLU A 145 -3.08 3.93 4.13
CA GLU A 145 -3.95 3.87 2.95
C GLU A 145 -3.09 3.79 1.69
N ILE A 146 -3.49 2.93 0.76
CA ILE A 146 -2.76 2.71 -0.49
C ILE A 146 -3.50 3.39 -1.64
N GLY A 147 -2.94 4.50 -2.11
CA GLY A 147 -3.53 5.31 -3.19
C GLY A 147 -3.32 6.78 -2.94
#